data_AF-A0A5N3S6I5-F1
#
_entry.id   AF-A0A5N3S6I5-F1
#
_cell.length_a   1.000
_cell.length_b   1.000
_cell.length_c   1.000
_cell.angle_alpha   90.00
_cell.angle_beta   90.00
_cell.angle_gamma   90.00
#
_symmetry.space_group_name_H-M   'P 1'
#
loop_
_entity.id
_entity.type
_entity.pdbx_description
1 polymer ?
#
loop_
_entity_poly.entity_id
_entity_poly.type
_entity_poly.pdbx_seq_one_letter_code
_entity_poly.pdbx_strand_id
1 'polypeptide(L)'
;MNRDMIKNISKGSFYENKVIAFIDLNGFKKVNDAKGHDVGDSVLIGFSQILQRYTRVEQLEDVIVRYGGDEFLIFFNSRNLENINKKLIYINNVVTEHFKKQKIELCFSHGLSINHNNDIESAIKVADKAMYLAKTKFKEKYKR
;
A
#
# COMPACT_ATOMS: atom_id res chain seq x y z
N MET A 1 14.01 -11.69 -4.95
CA MET A 1 14.08 -10.22 -4.83
C MET A 1 13.21 -9.67 -3.70
N ASN A 2 11.87 -9.64 -3.76
CA ASN A 2 11.07 -8.99 -2.70
C ASN A 2 11.03 -9.78 -1.36
N ARG A 3 11.04 -11.12 -1.41
CA ARG A 3 11.09 -11.97 -0.20
C ARG A 3 12.41 -11.83 0.57
N ASP A 4 13.52 -11.63 -0.13
CA ASP A 4 14.84 -11.49 0.51
C ASP A 4 14.94 -10.16 1.26
N MET A 5 14.34 -9.11 0.72
CA MET A 5 14.21 -7.82 1.38
C MET A 5 13.36 -7.93 2.66
N ILE A 6 12.19 -8.57 2.59
CA ILE A 6 11.33 -8.78 3.77
C ILE A 6 12.05 -9.62 4.83
N LYS A 7 12.79 -10.66 4.43
CA LYS A 7 13.62 -11.45 5.35
C LYS A 7 14.73 -10.63 6.02
N ASN A 8 15.32 -9.68 5.31
CA ASN A 8 16.33 -8.79 5.90
C ASN A 8 15.68 -7.80 6.89
N ILE A 9 14.50 -7.28 6.56
CA ILE A 9 13.70 -6.44 7.45
C ILE A 9 13.29 -7.22 8.71
N SER A 10 12.88 -8.49 8.57
CA SER A 10 12.43 -9.34 9.68
C SER A 10 13.55 -9.84 10.59
N LYS A 11 14.80 -9.84 10.12
CA LYS A 11 15.96 -10.17 10.94
C LYS A 11 16.35 -9.04 11.90
N GLY A 12 15.98 -7.80 11.60
CA GLY A 12 16.18 -6.66 12.50
C GLY A 12 15.01 -6.45 13.45
N SER A 13 15.25 -5.86 14.62
CA SER A 13 14.20 -5.37 15.53
C SER A 13 13.76 -3.94 15.22
N PHE A 14 14.27 -3.35 14.14
CA PHE A 14 14.04 -1.95 13.79
C PHE A 14 12.55 -1.60 13.63
N TYR A 15 11.77 -2.52 13.06
CA TYR A 15 10.32 -2.36 12.91
C TYR A 15 9.50 -3.00 14.02
N GLU A 16 10.11 -3.38 15.16
CA GLU A 16 9.36 -3.88 16.30
C GLU A 16 8.44 -2.80 16.89
N ASN A 17 7.18 -3.17 17.15
CA ASN A 17 6.10 -2.29 17.60
C ASN A 17 5.82 -1.13 16.64
N LYS A 18 6.20 -1.26 15.35
CA LYS A 18 5.93 -0.28 14.30
C LYS A 18 4.76 -0.69 13.42
N VAL A 19 4.20 0.30 12.72
CA VAL A 19 3.05 0.12 11.84
C VAL A 19 3.47 -0.47 10.50
N ILE A 20 2.75 -1.50 10.07
CA ILE A 20 2.85 -2.10 8.73
C ILE A 20 1.54 -1.83 8.00
N ALA A 21 1.64 -1.45 6.73
CA ALA A 21 0.50 -1.32 5.84
C ALA A 21 0.60 -2.32 4.68
N PHE A 22 -0.54 -2.93 4.37
CA PHE A 22 -0.75 -3.67 3.13
C PHE A 22 -1.69 -2.87 2.23
N ILE A 23 -1.34 -2.71 0.97
CA ILE A 23 -2.05 -1.88 -0.01
C ILE A 23 -2.29 -2.71 -1.27
N ASP A 24 -3.46 -2.53 -1.88
CA ASP A 24 -3.84 -3.13 -3.15
C ASP A 24 -4.61 -2.11 -4.01
N LEU A 25 -4.26 -2.01 -5.29
CA LEU A 25 -4.86 -1.05 -6.22
C LEU A 25 -6.25 -1.50 -6.70
N ASN A 26 -7.26 -0.70 -6.36
CA ASN A 26 -8.60 -0.85 -6.89
C ASN A 26 -8.69 -0.31 -8.32
N GLY A 27 -9.21 -1.11 -9.24
CA GLY A 27 -9.41 -0.73 -10.64
C GLY A 27 -8.22 -1.06 -11.55
N PHE A 28 -7.09 -1.52 -11.02
CA PHE A 28 -5.88 -1.80 -11.80
C PHE A 28 -6.11 -2.81 -12.93
N LYS A 29 -6.80 -3.92 -12.67
CA LYS A 29 -7.17 -4.88 -13.71
C LYS A 29 -7.97 -4.24 -14.85
N LYS A 30 -8.91 -3.34 -14.55
CA LYS A 30 -9.69 -2.62 -15.58
C LYS A 30 -8.80 -1.74 -16.45
N VAL A 31 -7.75 -1.16 -15.87
CA VAL A 31 -6.76 -0.39 -16.66
C VAL A 31 -6.04 -1.29 -17.64
N ASN A 32 -5.53 -2.44 -17.20
CA ASN A 32 -4.86 -3.39 -18.10
C ASN A 32 -5.81 -3.87 -19.21
N ASP A 33 -7.02 -4.26 -18.85
CA ASP A 33 -8.02 -4.78 -19.79
C ASP A 33 -8.44 -3.72 -20.82
N ALA A 34 -8.53 -2.44 -20.43
CA ALA A 34 -9.02 -1.35 -21.29
C ALA A 34 -7.92 -0.60 -22.06
N LYS A 35 -6.71 -0.53 -21.51
CA LYS A 35 -5.63 0.34 -22.02
C LYS A 35 -4.32 -0.41 -22.30
N GLY A 36 -4.26 -1.71 -22.02
CA GLY A 36 -3.08 -2.54 -22.22
C GLY A 36 -2.08 -2.48 -21.07
N HIS A 37 -1.16 -3.45 -21.06
CA HIS A 37 -0.18 -3.63 -19.98
C HIS A 37 0.85 -2.50 -19.89
N ASP A 38 1.23 -1.86 -21.01
CA ASP A 38 2.17 -0.74 -21.01
C ASP A 38 1.65 0.45 -20.19
N VAL A 39 0.34 0.71 -20.27
CA VAL A 39 -0.32 1.73 -19.46
C VAL A 39 -0.43 1.27 -18.01
N GLY A 40 -0.69 -0.02 -17.77
CA GLY A 40 -0.64 -0.61 -16.43
C GLY A 40 0.71 -0.40 -15.73
N ASP A 41 1.81 -0.66 -16.43
CA ASP A 41 3.16 -0.46 -15.91
C ASP A 41 3.43 1.01 -15.61
N SER A 42 2.98 1.91 -16.50
CA SER A 42 3.05 3.36 -16.28
C SER A 42 2.26 3.79 -15.03
N VAL A 43 1.10 3.17 -14.79
CA VAL A 43 0.28 3.40 -13.59
C VAL A 43 1.01 2.93 -12.33
N LEU A 44 1.63 1.76 -12.34
CA LEU A 44 2.39 1.25 -11.19
C LEU A 44 3.59 2.15 -10.86
N ILE A 45 4.28 2.66 -11.89
CA ILE A 45 5.37 3.62 -11.73
C ILE A 45 4.83 4.91 -11.08
N GLY A 46 3.77 5.51 -11.65
CA GLY A 46 3.17 6.74 -11.11
C GLY A 46 2.68 6.56 -9.67
N PHE A 47 2.04 5.43 -9.38
CA PHE A 47 1.60 5.10 -8.03
C PHE A 47 2.77 4.99 -7.05
N SER A 48 3.84 4.31 -7.44
CA SER A 48 5.05 4.17 -6.60
C SER A 48 5.72 5.52 -6.31
N GLN A 49 5.74 6.43 -7.30
CA GLN A 49 6.28 7.79 -7.13
C GLN A 49 5.43 8.62 -6.17
N ILE A 50 4.10 8.50 -6.24
CA ILE A 50 3.19 9.14 -5.28
C ILE A 50 3.43 8.58 -3.88
N LEU A 51 3.48 7.25 -3.70
CA LEU A 51 3.79 6.65 -2.40
C LEU A 51 5.12 7.19 -1.85
N GLN A 52 6.19 7.18 -2.63
CA GLN A 52 7.50 7.68 -2.20
C GLN A 52 7.45 9.16 -1.80
N ARG A 53 6.79 10.01 -2.59
CA ARG A 53 6.68 11.45 -2.31
C ARG A 53 5.96 11.74 -1.00
N TYR A 54 4.88 11.02 -0.69
CA TYR A 54 4.00 11.36 0.43
C TYR A 54 4.21 10.51 1.70
N THR A 55 4.97 9.42 1.62
CA THR A 55 5.38 8.64 2.80
C THR A 55 6.62 9.24 3.46
N ARG A 56 7.66 9.54 2.67
CA ARG A 56 9.00 10.00 3.11
C ARG A 56 9.07 11.39 3.72
N VAL A 57 7.94 12.08 3.89
CA VAL A 57 7.91 13.48 4.34
C VAL A 57 8.35 13.64 5.80
N GLU A 58 8.39 12.56 6.59
CA GLU A 58 8.71 12.68 8.02
C GLU A 58 9.96 11.92 8.49
N GLN A 59 10.33 10.77 7.92
CA GLN A 59 11.51 10.00 8.37
C GLN A 59 12.18 9.23 7.21
N LEU A 60 13.52 9.18 7.23
CA LEU A 60 14.39 8.51 6.24
C LEU A 60 14.25 6.97 6.21
N GLU A 61 13.40 6.40 7.06
CA GLU A 61 13.40 4.97 7.39
C GLU A 61 12.07 4.27 7.02
N ASP A 62 11.14 4.95 6.34
CA ASP A 62 9.96 4.30 5.78
C ASP A 62 10.34 3.48 4.53
N VAL A 63 9.97 2.20 4.53
CA VAL A 63 10.30 1.26 3.45
C VAL A 63 9.05 0.87 2.70
N ILE A 64 9.06 1.05 1.38
CA ILE A 64 8.01 0.63 0.46
C ILE A 64 8.52 -0.58 -0.32
N VAL A 65 7.73 -1.66 -0.34
CA VAL A 65 8.02 -2.89 -1.09
C VAL A 65 6.84 -3.19 -2.01
N ARG A 66 7.08 -3.41 -3.30
CA ARG A 66 6.07 -4.00 -4.17
C ARG A 66 5.99 -5.49 -3.85
N TYR A 67 4.89 -5.94 -3.24
CA TYR A 67 4.75 -7.32 -2.77
C TYR A 67 4.35 -8.26 -3.92
N GLY A 68 3.43 -7.80 -4.76
CA GLY A 68 2.86 -8.56 -5.88
C GLY A 68 2.61 -7.66 -7.10
N GLY A 69 1.67 -8.09 -7.96
CA GLY A 69 1.31 -7.35 -9.18
C GLY A 69 0.97 -5.89 -8.88
N ASP A 70 -0.15 -5.67 -8.20
CA ASP A 70 -0.66 -4.37 -7.76
C ASP A 70 -0.69 -4.21 -6.23
N GLU A 71 0.00 -5.09 -5.54
CA GLU A 71 0.09 -5.14 -4.07
C GLU A 71 1.38 -4.50 -3.56
N PHE A 72 1.28 -3.70 -2.52
CA PHE A 72 2.39 -2.98 -1.89
C PHE A 72 2.36 -3.14 -0.37
N LEU A 73 3.54 -3.28 0.21
CA LEU A 73 3.79 -3.22 1.64
C LEU A 73 4.49 -1.92 1.98
N ILE A 74 4.13 -1.31 3.10
CA ILE A 74 4.85 -0.17 3.67
C ILE A 74 5.16 -0.46 5.13
N PHE A 75 6.44 -0.34 5.49
CA PHE A 75 6.92 -0.41 6.85
C PHE A 75 7.19 1.02 7.31
N PHE A 76 6.38 1.52 8.23
CA PHE A 76 6.51 2.88 8.75
C PHE A 76 7.39 2.87 9.99
N ASN A 77 8.30 3.83 10.15
CA ASN A 77 8.98 4.04 11.43
C ASN A 77 8.10 4.78 12.47
N SER A 78 6.81 4.43 12.55
CA SER A 78 5.85 5.02 13.48
C SER A 78 5.14 3.94 14.29
N ARG A 79 4.76 4.28 15.53
CA ARG A 79 3.87 3.46 16.37
C ARG A 79 2.42 3.93 16.33
N ASN A 80 2.17 5.11 15.75
CA ASN A 80 0.86 5.74 15.76
C ASN A 80 0.03 5.29 14.55
N LEU A 81 -0.76 4.24 14.77
CA LEU A 81 -1.62 3.65 13.74
C LEU A 81 -2.65 4.65 13.19
N GLU A 82 -3.21 5.52 14.03
CA GLU A 82 -4.21 6.50 13.62
C GLU A 82 -3.62 7.55 12.67
N ASN A 83 -2.43 8.08 12.98
CA ASN A 83 -1.74 9.03 12.11
C ASN A 83 -1.38 8.40 10.77
N ILE A 84 -0.89 7.15 10.78
CA ILE A 84 -0.60 6.42 9.54
C ILE A 84 -1.88 6.20 8.72
N ASN A 85 -2.99 5.86 9.37
CA ASN A 85 -4.27 5.70 8.68
C ASN A 85 -4.73 7.01 8.02
N LYS A 86 -4.66 8.14 8.74
CA LYS A 86 -4.98 9.47 8.19
C LYS A 86 -4.08 9.82 7.00
N LYS A 87 -2.78 9.54 7.11
CA LYS A 87 -1.80 9.74 6.03
C LYS A 87 -2.17 8.90 4.80
N LEU A 88 -2.48 7.61 4.95
CA LEU A 88 -2.87 6.75 3.82
C LEU A 88 -4.19 7.17 3.18
N ILE A 89 -5.18 7.63 3.97
CA ILE A 89 -6.43 8.19 3.43
C ILE A 89 -6.13 9.43 2.56
N TYR A 90 -5.27 10.33 3.04
CA TYR A 90 -4.84 11.49 2.26
C TYR A 90 -4.13 11.07 0.96
N ILE A 91 -3.20 10.12 1.03
CA ILE A 91 -2.48 9.60 -0.14
C ILE A 91 -3.46 8.97 -1.14
N ASN A 92 -4.48 8.25 -0.67
CA ASN A 92 -5.50 7.65 -1.53
C ASN A 92 -6.28 8.71 -2.32
N ASN A 93 -6.61 9.83 -1.69
CA ASN A 93 -7.24 10.97 -2.37
C ASN A 93 -6.30 11.56 -3.43
N VAL A 94 -5.01 11.72 -3.12
CA VAL A 94 -4.00 12.21 -4.09
C VAL A 94 -3.88 11.26 -5.28
N VAL A 95 -3.80 9.94 -5.05
CA VAL A 95 -3.76 8.93 -6.11
C VAL A 95 -5.01 9.03 -6.99
N THR A 96 -6.18 9.09 -6.37
CA THR A 96 -7.46 9.18 -7.08
C THR A 96 -7.50 10.41 -7.99
N GLU A 97 -7.16 11.59 -7.48
CA GLU A 97 -7.16 12.82 -8.26
C GLU A 97 -6.07 12.85 -9.34
N HIS A 98 -4.89 12.29 -9.06
CA HIS A 98 -3.80 12.22 -10.03
C HIS A 98 -4.18 11.39 -11.26
N PHE A 99 -4.71 10.19 -11.05
CA PHE A 99 -5.08 9.30 -12.15
C PHE A 99 -6.38 9.70 -12.84
N LYS A 100 -7.32 10.32 -12.11
CA LYS A 100 -8.54 10.89 -12.70
C LYS A 100 -8.23 11.92 -13.78
N LYS A 101 -7.20 12.75 -13.60
CA LYS A 101 -6.72 13.71 -14.64
C LYS A 101 -6.23 13.02 -15.91
N GLN A 102 -5.80 11.76 -15.80
CA GLN A 102 -5.37 10.92 -16.92
C GLN A 102 -6.52 10.06 -17.48
N LYS A 103 -7.77 10.33 -17.07
CA LYS A 103 -8.96 9.52 -17.38
C LYS A 103 -8.76 8.06 -16.96
N ILE A 104 -8.17 7.85 -15.78
CA ILE A 104 -7.96 6.54 -15.17
C ILE A 104 -8.65 6.56 -13.79
N GLU A 105 -9.61 5.66 -13.60
CA GLU A 105 -10.23 5.45 -12.29
C GLU A 105 -9.36 4.48 -11.49
N LEU A 106 -8.53 5.03 -10.61
CA LEU A 106 -7.64 4.26 -9.74
C LEU A 106 -7.67 4.83 -8.34
N CYS A 107 -7.86 3.96 -7.37
CA CYS A 107 -7.63 4.24 -5.95
C CYS A 107 -7.03 2.97 -5.32
N PHE A 108 -6.88 2.93 -4.01
CA PHE A 108 -6.41 1.71 -3.35
C PHE A 108 -7.20 1.40 -2.08
N SER A 109 -7.16 0.13 -1.70
CA SER A 109 -7.56 -0.33 -0.38
C SER A 109 -6.32 -0.60 0.45
N HIS A 110 -6.36 -0.27 1.74
CA HIS A 110 -5.26 -0.51 2.66
C HIS A 110 -5.74 -1.16 3.95
N GLY A 111 -4.85 -1.90 4.57
CA GLY A 111 -5.01 -2.49 5.89
C GLY A 111 -3.76 -2.24 6.73
N LEU A 112 -3.95 -2.08 8.03
CA LEU A 112 -2.89 -1.72 8.97
C LEU A 112 -2.75 -2.78 10.06
N SER A 113 -1.53 -2.96 10.53
CA SER A 113 -1.20 -3.74 11.72
C SER A 113 -0.01 -3.14 12.45
N ILE A 114 0.24 -3.65 13.67
CA ILE A 114 1.45 -3.36 14.42
C ILE A 114 2.28 -4.64 14.51
N ASN A 115 3.58 -4.53 14.26
CA ASN A 115 4.52 -5.64 14.37
C ASN A 115 4.88 -5.94 15.83
N HIS A 116 4.01 -6.67 16.53
CA HIS A 116 4.26 -7.11 17.89
C HIS A 116 5.26 -8.27 17.94
N ASN A 117 6.10 -8.29 18.98
CA ASN A 117 7.08 -9.36 19.25
C ASN A 117 8.04 -9.65 18.08
N ASN A 118 8.28 -8.64 17.25
CA ASN A 118 9.08 -8.73 16.03
C ASN A 118 8.65 -9.83 15.02
N ASP A 119 7.37 -10.22 15.03
CA ASP A 119 6.79 -11.16 14.07
C ASP A 119 6.18 -10.44 12.85
N ILE A 120 7.07 -10.06 11.92
CA ILE A 120 6.69 -9.33 10.71
C ILE A 120 5.73 -10.14 9.84
N GLU A 121 5.91 -11.46 9.75
CA GLU A 121 5.05 -12.29 8.89
C GLU A 121 3.61 -12.31 9.41
N SER A 122 3.43 -12.45 10.73
CA SER A 122 2.11 -12.36 11.35
C SER A 122 1.50 -10.97 11.17
N ALA A 123 2.29 -9.91 11.37
CA ALA A 123 1.82 -8.55 11.18
C ALA A 123 1.38 -8.27 9.73
N ILE A 124 2.12 -8.77 8.73
CA ILE A 124 1.74 -8.69 7.31
C ILE A 124 0.40 -9.41 7.08
N LYS A 125 0.21 -10.62 7.63
CA LYS A 125 -1.05 -11.38 7.50
C LYS A 125 -2.24 -10.63 8.12
N VAL A 126 -2.04 -9.93 9.23
CA VAL A 126 -3.08 -9.10 9.86
C VAL A 126 -3.42 -7.90 8.98
N ALA A 127 -2.41 -7.21 8.44
CA ALA A 127 -2.60 -6.08 7.55
C ALA A 127 -3.31 -6.48 6.24
N ASP A 128 -2.94 -7.63 5.66
CA ASP A 128 -3.59 -8.20 4.46
C ASP A 128 -5.08 -8.49 4.71
N LYS A 129 -5.41 -9.16 5.82
CA LYS A 129 -6.82 -9.40 6.19
C LYS A 129 -7.61 -8.09 6.31
N ALA A 130 -7.04 -7.06 6.95
CA ALA A 130 -7.68 -5.76 7.06
C ALA A 130 -7.86 -5.07 5.69
N MET A 131 -6.86 -5.17 4.81
CA MET A 131 -6.92 -4.65 3.45
C MET A 131 -8.02 -5.34 2.65
N TYR A 132 -8.11 -6.67 2.73
CA TYR A 132 -9.12 -7.45 2.03
C TYR A 132 -10.55 -7.07 2.44
N LEU A 133 -10.77 -6.82 3.74
CA LEU A 133 -12.06 -6.31 4.23
C LEU A 133 -12.39 -4.93 3.65
N ALA A 134 -11.42 -4.02 3.59
CA ALA A 134 -11.59 -2.71 2.97
C ALA A 134 -11.89 -2.82 1.46
N LYS A 135 -11.19 -3.72 0.74
CA LYS A 135 -11.40 -4.00 -0.68
C LYS A 135 -12.78 -4.57 -0.96
N THR A 136 -13.28 -5.43 -0.08
CA THR A 136 -14.62 -6.01 -0.20
C THR A 136 -15.70 -4.95 -0.06
N LYS A 137 -15.61 -4.08 0.96
CA LYS A 137 -16.52 -2.94 1.13
C LYS A 137 -16.49 -1.97 -0.05
N PHE A 138 -15.30 -1.71 -0.61
CA PHE A 138 -15.18 -0.93 -1.84
C PHE A 138 -15.93 -1.60 -3.00
N LYS A 139 -15.70 -2.90 -3.23
CA LYS A 139 -16.41 -3.63 -4.29
C LYS A 139 -17.92 -3.59 -4.12
N GLU A 140 -18.46 -3.70 -2.90
CA GLU A 140 -19.90 -3.60 -2.63
C GLU A 140 -20.45 -2.21 -2.96
N LYS A 141 -19.71 -1.15 -2.61
CA LYS A 141 -20.12 0.24 -2.86
C LYS A 141 -20.09 0.61 -4.36
N TYR A 142 -19.13 0.07 -5.11
CA TYR A 142 -18.89 0.40 -6.53
C TYR A 142 -19.38 -0.66 -7.52
N LYS A 143 -20.09 -1.70 -7.04
CA LYS A 143 -20.86 -2.65 -7.87
C LYS A 143 -22.34 -2.23 -8.05
N ARG A 144 -22.70 -1.00 -7.67
CA ARG A 144 -24.02 -0.42 -7.92
C ARG A 144 -23.93 0.61 -9.04
#